data_AF-A0A2E9Y713-F1
#
_entry.id   AF-A0A2E9Y713-F1
#
_cell.length_a   1.000
_cell.length_b   1.000
_cell.length_c   1.000
_cell.angle_alpha   90.00
_cell.angle_beta   90.00
_cell.angle_gamma   90.00
#
_symmetry.space_group_name_H-M   'P 1'
#
loop_
_entity.id
_entity.type
_entity.pdbx_description
1 polymer ?
#
loop_
_entity_poly.entity_id
_entity_poly.type
_entity_poly.pdbx_seq_one_letter_code
_entity_poly.pdbx_strand_id
1 'polypeptide(L)' 'MMTGGLVIPAQGYHTDPVALFRGRMPIDSNAMRKLPDSERRVAIAYKASTGEIMPPSAKIIWPFLCNK' A
#
# COMPACT_ATOMS: atom_id res chain seq x y z
N MET A 1 8.74 16.46 17.03
CA MET A 1 7.79 15.33 16.83
C MET A 1 7.08 15.58 15.52
N MET A 2 7.29 14.76 14.49
CA MET A 2 6.54 14.88 13.23
C MET A 2 5.23 14.10 13.36
N THR A 3 4.12 14.81 13.54
CA THR A 3 2.78 14.25 13.38
C THR A 3 2.52 14.04 11.90
N GLY A 4 2.65 12.81 11.41
CA GLY A 4 2.25 12.46 10.05
C GLY A 4 0.75 12.70 9.86
N GLY A 5 0.38 13.49 8.87
CA GLY A 5 -1.02 13.69 8.48
C GLY A 5 -1.55 12.50 7.69
N LEU A 6 -2.81 12.11 7.96
CA LEU A 6 -3.49 11.06 7.21
C LEU A 6 -4.26 11.68 6.04
N VAL A 7 -3.87 11.33 4.81
CA VAL A 7 -4.58 11.75 3.59
C VAL A 7 -5.44 10.60 3.10
N ILE A 8 -6.76 10.76 3.18
CA ILE A 8 -7.75 9.79 2.68
C ILE A 8 -8.62 10.51 1.63
N PRO A 9 -8.78 9.95 0.42
CA PRO A 9 -9.74 10.47 -0.55
C PRO A 9 -11.17 10.44 0.02
N ALA A 10 -11.90 11.56 -0.05
CA ALA A 10 -13.22 11.71 0.58
C ALA A 10 -14.27 10.68 0.12
N GLN A 11 -14.06 10.05 -1.04
CA GLN A 11 -14.94 9.03 -1.64
C GLN A 11 -14.14 7.80 -2.13
N GLY A 12 -12.98 7.55 -1.51
CA GLY A 12 -12.14 6.40 -1.85
C GLY A 12 -12.76 5.09 -1.37
N TYR A 13 -12.77 4.07 -2.23
CA TYR A 13 -12.93 2.69 -1.80
C TYR A 13 -11.55 2.12 -1.50
N HIS A 14 -11.40 1.50 -0.33
CA HIS A 14 -10.14 0.93 0.12
C HIS A 14 -10.19 -0.60 0.06
N THR A 15 -9.09 -1.20 -0.37
CA THR A 15 -8.88 -2.65 -0.30
C THR A 15 -7.55 -2.94 0.36
N ASP A 16 -7.42 -4.13 0.96
CA ASP A 16 -6.13 -4.62 1.41
C ASP A 16 -5.17 -4.71 0.20
N PRO A 17 -3.96 -4.14 0.28
CA PRO A 17 -2.96 -4.24 -0.79
C PRO A 17 -2.68 -5.68 -1.24
N VAL A 18 -2.77 -6.67 -0.34
CA VAL A 18 -2.58 -8.09 -0.69
C VAL A 18 -3.64 -8.60 -1.66
N ALA A 19 -4.85 -8.02 -1.63
CA ALA A 19 -5.93 -8.38 -2.52
C ALA A 19 -5.64 -7.97 -3.98
N LEU A 20 -4.87 -6.90 -4.18
CA LEU A 20 -4.44 -6.46 -5.52
C LEU A 20 -3.55 -7.50 -6.21
N PHE A 21 -2.79 -8.29 -5.45
CA PHE A 21 -1.92 -9.34 -5.99
C PHE A 21 -2.67 -10.62 -6.37
N ARG A 22 -3.90 -10.83 -5.87
CA ARG A 22 -4.68 -12.02 -6.22
C ARG A 22 -5.32 -11.95 -7.61
N GLY A 23 -5.49 -10.75 -8.17
CA GLY A 23 -5.92 -10.55 -9.56
C GLY A 23 -7.29 -11.13 -9.92
N ARG A 24 -8.15 -11.43 -8.94
CA ARG A 24 -9.46 -12.04 -9.15
C ARG A 24 -10.56 -11.30 -8.39
N MET A 25 -11.71 -11.15 -9.03
CA MET A 25 -12.92 -10.57 -8.46
C MET A 25 -13.96 -11.66 -8.14
N PRO A 26 -14.83 -11.47 -7.12
CA PRO A 26 -14.81 -10.37 -6.17
C PRO A 26 -13.64 -10.47 -5.18
N ILE A 27 -13.23 -9.32 -4.62
CA ILE A 27 -12.24 -9.30 -3.54
C ILE A 27 -12.87 -9.87 -2.28
N ASP A 28 -12.37 -11.02 -1.82
CA ASP A 28 -12.76 -11.62 -0.54
C ASP A 28 -11.87 -11.10 0.60
N SER A 29 -12.25 -9.96 1.16
CA SER A 29 -11.52 -9.33 2.28
C SER A 29 -11.48 -10.21 3.54
N ASN A 30 -12.46 -11.09 3.75
CA ASN A 30 -12.48 -11.98 4.91
C ASN A 30 -11.39 -13.04 4.81
N ALA A 31 -11.17 -13.61 3.62
CA ALA A 31 -10.05 -14.51 3.38
C ALA A 31 -8.70 -13.82 3.56
N MET A 32 -8.58 -12.52 3.23
CA MET A 32 -7.33 -11.77 3.44
C MET A 32 -6.99 -11.57 4.91
N ARG A 33 -8.01 -11.31 5.75
CA ARG A 33 -7.80 -11.16 7.20
C ARG A 33 -7.31 -12.44 7.89
N LYS A 34 -7.58 -13.60 7.29
CA LYS A 34 -7.16 -14.91 7.82
C LYS A 34 -5.72 -15.28 7.46
N LEU A 35 -5.06 -14.53 6.59
CA LEU A 35 -3.67 -14.82 6.22
C LEU A 35 -2.73 -14.59 7.41
N PRO A 36 -1.63 -15.36 7.51
CA PRO A 36 -0.54 -15.06 8.42
C PRO A 36 0.02 -13.64 8.19
N ASP A 37 0.52 -13.02 9.25
CA ASP A 37 1.05 -11.65 9.18
C ASP A 37 2.16 -11.46 8.13
N SER A 38 3.00 -12.49 7.94
CA SER A 38 4.05 -12.50 6.92
C SER A 38 3.51 -12.44 5.49
N GLU A 39 2.30 -12.95 5.26
CA GLU A 39 1.65 -12.99 3.94
C GLU A 39 0.74 -11.78 3.71
N ARG A 40 0.34 -11.09 4.78
CA ARG A 40 -0.46 -9.86 4.70
C ARG A 40 0.40 -8.62 4.43
N ARG A 41 1.69 -8.65 4.80
CA ARG A 41 2.60 -7.52 4.61
C ARG A 41 3.14 -7.50 3.18
N VAL A 42 2.80 -6.46 2.44
CA VAL A 42 3.38 -6.20 1.11
C VAL A 42 4.26 -4.96 1.17
N ALA A 43 5.38 -4.99 0.46
CA ALA A 43 6.21 -3.81 0.29
C ALA A 43 5.49 -2.83 -0.64
N ILE A 44 5.23 -1.61 -0.14
CA ILE A 44 4.73 -0.48 -0.94
C ILE A 44 5.89 0.50 -1.03
N ALA A 45 6.35 0.76 -2.25
CA ALA A 45 7.39 1.75 -2.46
C ALA A 45 6.85 3.18 -2.30
N TYR A 46 7.73 4.10 -1.96
CA TYR A 46 7.48 5.53 -2.12
C TYR A 46 8.55 6.14 -3.03
N LYS A 47 8.23 7.29 -3.62
CA LYS A 47 9.19 8.11 -4.36
C LYS A 47 9.75 9.19 -3.44
N ALA A 48 11.06 9.23 -3.25
CA ALA A 48 11.75 10.28 -2.51
C ALA A 48 11.71 11.60 -3.29
N SER A 49 11.93 12.73 -2.61
CA SER A 49 12.08 14.04 -3.26
C SER A 49 13.22 14.11 -4.28
N THR A 50 14.25 13.26 -4.12
CA THR A 50 15.35 13.05 -5.07
C THR A 50 14.93 12.33 -6.35
N GLY A 51 13.76 11.69 -6.35
CA GLY A 51 13.25 10.88 -7.45
C GLY A 51 13.46 9.37 -7.30
N GLU A 52 14.23 8.92 -6.30
CA GLU A 52 14.48 7.50 -6.03
C GLU A 52 13.22 6.75 -5.57
N ILE A 53 13.05 5.49 -5.98
CA ILE A 53 11.95 4.60 -5.59
C ILE A 53 12.45 3.60 -4.56
N MET A 54 11.84 3.58 -3.37
CA MET A 54 12.28 2.75 -2.25
C MET A 54 11.13 1.96 -1.59
N PRO A 55 11.21 0.62 -1.46
CA PRO A 55 12.25 -0.24 -2.05
C PRO A 55 12.01 -0.43 -3.56
N PRO A 56 13.08 -0.56 -4.37
CA PRO A 56 12.96 -0.66 -5.83
C PRO A 56 12.26 -1.94 -6.31
N SER A 57 12.19 -2.98 -5.47
CA SER A 57 11.54 -4.26 -5.77
C SER A 57 10.04 -4.29 -5.47
N ALA A 58 9.47 -3.23 -4.88
CA ALA A 58 8.04 -3.18 -4.62
C ALA A 58 7.26 -3.14 -5.94
N LYS A 59 6.17 -3.92 -5.99
CA LYS A 59 5.28 -3.98 -7.16
C LYS A 59 4.23 -2.86 -7.19
N ILE A 60 4.10 -2.11 -6.09
CA ILE A 60 3.15 -1.02 -5.92
C ILE A 60 3.91 0.19 -5.39
N ILE A 61 3.60 1.38 -5.92
CA ILE A 61 4.17 2.65 -5.49
C ILE A 61 3.07 3.56 -4.93
N TRP A 62 3.36 4.22 -3.82
CA TRP A 62 2.52 5.26 -3.25
C TRP A 62 2.57 6.52 -4.14
N PRO A 63 1.42 7.10 -4.53
CA PRO A 63 1.37 8.12 -5.58
C PRO A 63 1.81 9.52 -5.11
N PHE A 64 2.24 9.67 -3.87
CA PHE A 64 2.70 10.94 -3.30
C PHE A 64 4.19 10.90 -2.98
N LEU A 65 4.87 12.01 -3.27
CA LEU A 65 6.26 12.20 -2.88
C LEU A 65 6.41 12.12 -1.37
N CYS A 66 7.37 11.34 -0.92
CA CYS A 66 7.80 11.37 0.46
C CYS A 66 8.78 12.53 0.64
N ASN A 67 8.30 13.60 1.29
CA ASN A 67 9.12 14.68 1.79
C ASN A 67 9.46 14.37 3.26
N LYS A 68 10.74 14.14 3.55
CA LYS A 68 11.22 13.98 4.93
C LYS A 68 11.44 15.32 5.58
#